data_AF-A0A7C1DDP5-F1
#
_entry.id   AF-A0A7C1DDP5-F1
#
_cell.length_a   1.000
_cell.length_b   1.000
_cell.length_c   1.000
_cell.angle_alpha   90.00
_cell.angle_beta   90.00
_cell.angle_gamma   90.00
#
_symmetry.space_group_name_H-M   'P 1'
#
loop_
_entity.id
_entity.type
_entity.pdbx_description
1 polymer ?
#
loop_
_entity_poly.entity_id
_entity_poly.type
_entity_poly.pdbx_seq_one_letter_code
_entity_poly.pdbx_strand_id
1 'polypeptide(L)'
;NGRWCDNGDGTVTDLLGYNGKGKGLVWLKDAGWGGQRAWRVNMVDSHNDAHTRAGTLSSGTAGLTDGSVLGDWRLPTLKELVALTKGTHQIRSDSPGPFNGIQWSWYWSGTTSENFWSMAWYVFLSGNASDSSVVKTASGYVWPVRGGQ
;
A
#
# COMPACT_ATOMS: atom_id res chain seq x y z
N ASN A 1 22.50 -5.87 -4.78
CA ASN A 1 22.51 -5.33 -3.40
C ASN A 1 21.75 -4.02 -3.34
N GLY A 2 20.43 -4.09 -3.18
CA GLY A 2 19.55 -2.94 -3.03
C GLY A 2 18.42 -3.30 -2.08
N ARG A 3 17.79 -2.30 -1.45
CA ARG A 3 16.66 -2.49 -0.52
C ARG A 3 15.53 -3.32 -1.14
N TRP A 4 15.31 -3.21 -2.44
CA TRP A 4 14.18 -3.79 -3.13
C TRP A 4 14.57 -5.02 -3.95
N CYS A 5 13.80 -6.09 -3.81
CA CYS A 5 13.91 -7.31 -4.61
C CYS A 5 12.66 -7.47 -5.46
N ASP A 6 12.79 -7.37 -6.78
CA ASP A 6 11.73 -7.73 -7.72
C ASP A 6 11.70 -9.25 -7.85
N ASN A 7 10.58 -9.86 -7.45
CA ASN A 7 10.47 -11.32 -7.38
C ASN A 7 10.10 -11.94 -8.73
N GLY A 8 9.81 -11.13 -9.75
CA GLY A 8 9.43 -11.61 -11.08
C GLY A 8 8.03 -12.23 -11.17
N ASP A 9 7.24 -12.16 -10.09
CA ASP A 9 5.91 -12.76 -9.95
C ASP A 9 4.79 -11.71 -9.74
N GLY A 10 5.09 -10.46 -10.09
CA GLY A 10 4.21 -9.31 -9.86
C GLY A 10 4.36 -8.68 -8.46
N THR A 11 5.31 -9.15 -7.64
CA THR A 11 5.59 -8.60 -6.31
C THR A 11 7.01 -8.05 -6.15
N VAL A 12 7.19 -7.18 -5.17
CA VAL A 12 8.49 -6.63 -4.76
C VAL A 12 8.64 -6.78 -3.25
N THR A 13 9.76 -7.36 -2.81
CA THR A 13 10.10 -7.50 -1.39
C THR A 13 10.97 -6.33 -0.91
N ASP A 14 10.61 -5.73 0.23
CA ASP A 14 11.48 -4.79 0.96
C ASP A 14 12.46 -5.57 1.85
N LEU A 15 13.68 -5.80 1.39
CA LEU A 15 14.68 -6.61 2.08
C LEU A 15 15.21 -5.99 3.37
N LEU A 16 15.11 -4.67 3.53
CA LEU A 16 15.77 -3.94 4.62
C LEU A 16 14.80 -3.12 5.49
N GLY A 17 13.73 -2.61 4.90
CA GLY A 17 12.89 -1.60 5.51
C GLY A 17 13.63 -0.27 5.72
N TYR A 18 12.96 0.66 6.39
CA TYR A 18 13.60 1.84 6.98
C TYR A 18 13.70 1.65 8.49
N ASN A 19 14.93 1.58 9.03
CA ASN A 19 15.18 1.20 10.44
C ASN A 19 14.45 -0.10 10.84
N GLY A 20 14.44 -1.08 9.93
CA GLY A 20 13.75 -2.36 10.09
C GLY A 20 12.23 -2.32 9.90
N LYS A 21 11.61 -1.14 9.76
CA LYS A 21 10.17 -1.03 9.45
C LYS A 21 9.93 -1.33 7.98
N GLY A 22 9.06 -2.30 7.72
CA GLY A 22 8.79 -2.80 6.38
C GLY A 22 9.70 -3.94 5.92
N LYS A 23 10.72 -4.30 6.71
CA LYS A 23 11.62 -5.40 6.36
C LYS A 23 10.86 -6.71 6.18
N GLY A 24 11.09 -7.38 5.07
CA GLY A 24 10.45 -8.64 4.68
C GLY A 24 9.03 -8.47 4.15
N LEU A 25 8.47 -7.25 4.09
CA LEU A 25 7.15 -7.05 3.50
C LEU A 25 7.20 -7.22 1.99
N VAL A 26 6.14 -7.82 1.46
CA VAL A 26 5.94 -8.06 0.04
C VAL A 26 4.84 -7.12 -0.45
N TRP A 27 5.16 -6.30 -1.44
CA TRP A 27 4.30 -5.28 -2.01
C TRP A 27 3.86 -5.69 -3.41
N LEU A 28 2.63 -5.33 -3.79
CA LEU A 28 2.20 -5.44 -5.18
C LEU A 28 3.07 -4.51 -6.04
N LYS A 29 3.59 -4.99 -7.17
CA LYS A 29 4.47 -4.20 -8.04
C LYS A 29 3.75 -3.02 -8.70
N ASP A 30 2.48 -3.21 -9.06
CA ASP A 30 1.60 -2.17 -9.57
C ASP A 30 0.88 -1.44 -8.43
N ALA A 31 1.42 -0.28 -8.05
CA ALA A 31 0.84 0.58 -7.03
C ALA A 31 -0.49 1.22 -7.46
N GLY A 32 -0.81 1.25 -8.76
CA GLY A 32 -2.02 1.84 -9.29
C GLY A 32 -3.22 0.88 -9.31
N TRP A 33 -2.98 -0.43 -9.29
CA TRP A 33 -3.99 -1.47 -9.49
C TRP A 33 -5.24 -1.33 -8.60
N GLY A 34 -5.04 -0.97 -7.33
CA GLY A 34 -6.14 -0.88 -6.38
C GLY A 34 -7.11 0.27 -6.69
N GLY A 35 -6.64 1.29 -7.41
CA GLY A 35 -7.38 2.50 -7.71
C GLY A 35 -7.79 3.28 -6.46
N GLN A 36 -8.59 4.32 -6.66
CA GLN A 36 -9.11 5.14 -5.57
C GLN A 36 -10.36 4.52 -4.94
N ARG A 37 -10.40 4.43 -3.61
CA ARG A 37 -11.54 3.92 -2.83
C ARG A 37 -11.74 4.72 -1.55
N ALA A 38 -12.95 4.62 -1.00
CA ALA A 38 -13.19 5.02 0.38
C ALA A 38 -12.44 4.08 1.33
N TRP A 39 -11.91 4.61 2.44
CA TRP A 39 -11.26 3.78 3.46
C TRP A 39 -12.24 2.76 4.03
N ARG A 40 -13.47 3.21 4.32
CA ARG A 40 -14.65 2.38 4.62
C ARG A 40 -15.89 2.99 3.95
N VAL A 41 -16.77 2.14 3.44
CA VAL A 41 -18.12 2.53 3.03
C VAL A 41 -19.11 2.25 4.16
N ASN A 42 -20.03 3.17 4.40
CA ASN A 42 -21.07 3.06 5.43
C ASN A 42 -22.41 2.56 4.86
N MET A 43 -22.39 1.88 3.71
CA MET A 43 -23.59 1.36 3.07
C MET A 43 -23.70 -0.14 3.32
N VAL A 44 -24.88 -0.59 3.75
CA VAL A 44 -25.22 -2.01 3.87
C VAL A 44 -25.03 -2.65 2.49
N ASP A 45 -24.35 -3.80 2.44
CA ASP A 45 -24.03 -4.61 1.26
C ASP A 45 -23.01 -4.04 0.25
N SER A 46 -22.44 -2.85 0.49
CA SER A 46 -21.33 -2.33 -0.32
C SER A 46 -19.98 -2.67 0.31
N HIS A 47 -19.34 -3.72 -0.21
CA HIS A 47 -17.98 -4.12 0.20
C HIS A 47 -16.90 -3.50 -0.70
N ASN A 48 -17.17 -2.35 -1.34
CA ASN A 48 -16.22 -1.71 -2.24
C ASN A 48 -15.36 -0.66 -1.51
N ASP A 49 -14.78 -1.04 -0.37
CA ASP A 49 -13.83 -0.21 0.39
C ASP A 49 -12.37 -0.61 0.14
N ALA A 50 -11.46 0.23 0.63
CA ALA A 50 -10.02 0.05 0.47
C ALA A 50 -9.51 -1.26 1.09
N HIS A 51 -10.07 -1.67 2.23
CA HIS A 51 -9.70 -2.92 2.89
C HIS A 51 -10.11 -4.14 2.07
N THR A 52 -11.34 -4.16 1.57
CA THR A 52 -11.86 -5.24 0.76
C THR A 52 -11.13 -5.32 -0.57
N ARG A 53 -10.89 -4.18 -1.22
CA ARG A 53 -10.12 -4.12 -2.48
C ARG A 53 -8.73 -4.73 -2.32
N ALA A 54 -8.04 -4.44 -1.21
CA ALA A 54 -6.76 -5.07 -0.91
C ALA A 54 -6.91 -6.57 -0.63
N GLY A 55 -7.88 -6.97 0.20
CA GLY A 55 -8.11 -8.36 0.58
C GLY A 55 -8.57 -9.28 -0.57
N THR A 56 -9.16 -8.72 -1.63
CA THR A 56 -9.55 -9.48 -2.83
C THR A 56 -8.39 -9.76 -3.80
N LEU A 57 -7.22 -9.16 -3.59
CA LEU A 57 -6.06 -9.44 -4.42
C LEU A 57 -5.58 -10.87 -4.19
N SER A 58 -5.32 -11.59 -5.27
CA SER A 58 -4.78 -12.95 -5.23
C SER A 58 -4.01 -13.26 -6.52
N SER A 59 -3.23 -14.33 -6.49
CA SER A 59 -2.54 -14.85 -7.67
C SER A 59 -3.51 -15.12 -8.83
N GLY A 60 -3.05 -14.90 -10.06
CA GLY A 60 -3.87 -14.93 -11.27
C GLY A 60 -4.58 -13.60 -11.59
N THR A 61 -4.49 -12.59 -10.72
CA THR A 61 -5.01 -11.23 -10.95
C THR A 61 -3.89 -10.20 -10.89
N ALA A 62 -4.05 -9.02 -11.48
CA ALA A 62 -3.05 -7.94 -11.40
C ALA A 62 -1.65 -8.29 -11.92
N GLY A 63 -1.51 -9.33 -12.75
CA GLY A 63 -0.22 -9.86 -13.17
C GLY A 63 0.53 -10.65 -12.10
N LEU A 64 -0.13 -11.02 -10.99
CA LEU A 64 0.45 -11.84 -9.93
C LEU A 64 0.54 -13.31 -10.32
N THR A 65 1.70 -13.91 -10.06
CA THR A 65 1.94 -15.36 -10.14
C THR A 65 2.62 -15.89 -8.87
N ASP A 66 2.39 -15.21 -7.74
CA ASP A 66 3.08 -15.43 -6.46
C ASP A 66 2.44 -16.50 -5.55
N GLY A 67 1.38 -17.17 -6.03
CA GLY A 67 0.65 -18.17 -5.26
C GLY A 67 -0.22 -17.63 -4.12
N SER A 68 -0.34 -16.31 -3.97
CA SER A 68 -1.22 -15.71 -2.95
C SER A 68 -2.69 -16.04 -3.18
N VAL A 69 -3.45 -16.13 -2.09
CA VAL A 69 -4.88 -16.39 -2.07
C VAL A 69 -5.66 -15.21 -1.47
N LEU A 70 -6.99 -15.25 -1.59
CA LEU A 70 -7.86 -14.23 -1.01
C LEU A 70 -7.60 -14.09 0.50
N GLY A 71 -7.41 -12.85 0.95
CA GLY A 71 -7.14 -12.53 2.34
C GLY A 71 -5.65 -12.43 2.72
N ASP A 72 -4.72 -12.86 1.86
CA ASP A 72 -3.28 -12.71 2.12
C ASP A 72 -2.84 -11.24 2.13
N TRP A 73 -3.50 -10.44 1.30
CA TRP A 73 -3.17 -9.04 1.07
C TRP A 73 -4.01 -8.11 1.96
N ARG A 74 -3.38 -7.02 2.41
CA ARG A 74 -4.03 -6.00 3.24
C ARG A 74 -3.57 -4.60 2.88
N LEU A 75 -4.25 -3.59 3.43
CA LEU A 75 -3.68 -2.25 3.48
C LEU A 75 -2.41 -2.23 4.36
N PRO A 76 -1.40 -1.42 4.01
CA PRO A 76 -0.24 -1.19 4.85
C PRO A 76 -0.62 -0.41 6.09
N THR A 77 0.09 -0.60 7.19
CA THR A 77 0.00 0.33 8.32
C THR A 77 0.66 1.66 7.95
N LEU A 78 0.33 2.74 8.67
CA LEU A 78 0.96 4.04 8.45
C LEU A 78 2.49 3.94 8.51
N LYS A 79 3.03 3.19 9.48
CA LYS A 79 4.48 3.02 9.66
C LYS A 79 5.13 2.30 8.49
N GLU A 80 4.47 1.30 7.91
CA GLU A 80 4.97 0.58 6.74
C GLU A 80 4.94 1.46 5.49
N LEU A 81 3.85 2.21 5.30
CA LEU A 81 3.70 3.09 4.15
C LEU A 81 4.67 4.30 4.21
N VAL A 82 4.87 4.89 5.39
CA VAL A 82 5.88 5.93 5.61
C VAL A 82 7.29 5.38 5.40
N ALA A 83 7.57 4.13 5.77
CA ALA A 83 8.89 3.54 5.56
C ALA A 83 9.28 3.49 4.07
N LEU A 84 8.32 3.40 3.14
CA LEU A 84 8.59 3.49 1.70
C LEU A 84 9.25 4.82 1.32
N THR A 85 8.90 5.92 1.99
CA THR A 85 9.29 7.28 1.60
C THR A 85 10.55 7.78 2.31
N LYS A 86 11.28 6.87 2.98
CA LYS A 86 12.46 7.19 3.80
C LYS A 86 13.70 6.43 3.33
N GLY A 87 14.87 7.00 3.63
CA GLY A 87 16.17 6.42 3.31
C GLY A 87 16.64 6.68 1.88
N THR A 88 17.78 6.09 1.52
CA THR A 88 18.45 6.31 0.23
C THR A 88 17.73 5.66 -0.97
N HIS A 89 16.94 4.61 -0.71
CA HIS A 89 16.17 3.87 -1.71
C HIS A 89 14.67 4.08 -1.49
N GLN A 90 14.27 5.32 -1.24
CA GLN A 90 12.86 5.67 -1.06
C GLN A 90 12.06 5.50 -2.36
N ILE A 91 10.76 5.27 -2.21
CA ILE A 91 9.81 5.08 -3.31
C ILE A 91 8.85 6.25 -3.37
N ARG A 92 8.78 6.87 -4.54
CA ARG A 92 7.92 8.03 -4.85
C ARG A 92 7.50 7.96 -6.31
N SER A 93 6.55 8.79 -6.73
CA SER A 93 6.10 8.85 -8.14
C SER A 93 7.20 9.27 -9.13
N ASP A 94 8.13 10.13 -8.71
CA ASP A 94 9.29 10.57 -9.50
C ASP A 94 10.48 9.61 -9.44
N SER A 95 10.47 8.70 -8.47
CA SER A 95 11.53 7.73 -8.20
C SER A 95 10.91 6.39 -7.78
N PRO A 96 10.27 5.67 -8.71
CA PRO A 96 9.43 4.51 -8.38
C PRO A 96 10.24 3.25 -8.05
N GLY A 97 11.56 3.24 -8.28
CA GLY A 97 12.37 2.04 -8.09
C GLY A 97 11.87 0.88 -8.96
N PRO A 98 11.66 -0.32 -8.41
CA PRO A 98 11.14 -1.47 -9.16
C PRO A 98 9.60 -1.46 -9.33
N PHE A 99 8.91 -0.51 -8.73
CA PHE A 99 7.46 -0.42 -8.79
C PHE A 99 7.01 0.29 -10.07
N ASN A 100 5.76 0.04 -10.45
CA ASN A 100 5.09 0.79 -11.52
C ASN A 100 3.72 1.28 -11.03
N GLY A 101 3.05 2.08 -11.85
CA GLY A 101 1.71 2.58 -11.53
C GLY A 101 1.63 3.56 -10.35
N ILE A 102 2.76 4.01 -9.77
CA ILE A 102 2.75 4.95 -8.65
C ILE A 102 2.14 6.29 -9.10
N GLN A 103 0.97 6.57 -8.56
CA GLN A 103 0.25 7.82 -8.73
C GLN A 103 0.82 8.93 -7.85
N TRP A 104 0.82 10.16 -8.37
CA TRP A 104 1.09 11.38 -7.61
C TRP A 104 -0.13 11.75 -6.75
N SER A 105 -0.42 10.92 -5.74
CA SER A 105 -1.65 10.98 -4.95
C SER A 105 -1.48 10.42 -3.54
N TRP A 106 -2.57 10.45 -2.77
CA TRP A 106 -2.65 9.91 -1.41
C TRP A 106 -2.96 8.42 -1.44
N TYR A 107 -2.19 7.64 -0.70
CA TYR A 107 -2.35 6.21 -0.53
C TYR A 107 -2.83 5.88 0.87
N TRP A 108 -3.91 5.12 0.97
CA TRP A 108 -4.45 4.71 2.26
C TRP A 108 -3.50 3.82 3.04
N SER A 109 -3.40 4.09 4.34
CA SER A 109 -2.98 3.10 5.32
C SER A 109 -4.20 2.46 5.97
N GLY A 110 -4.06 1.27 6.54
CA GLY A 110 -5.04 0.63 7.42
C GLY A 110 -5.08 1.20 8.84
N THR A 111 -4.39 2.32 9.12
CA THR A 111 -4.29 2.90 10.45
C THR A 111 -5.37 3.98 10.68
N THR A 112 -6.23 3.77 11.68
CA THR A 112 -7.20 4.77 12.15
C THR A 112 -6.48 5.86 12.95
N SER A 113 -6.96 7.11 12.87
CA SER A 113 -6.40 8.20 13.67
C SER A 113 -6.69 8.02 15.17
N GLU A 114 -5.66 8.20 15.99
CA GLU A 114 -5.77 8.07 17.45
C GLU A 114 -6.63 9.19 18.05
N ASN A 115 -6.59 10.39 17.46
CA ASN A 115 -7.33 11.56 17.93
C ASN A 115 -8.78 11.56 17.43
N PHE A 116 -9.05 10.99 16.26
CA PHE A 116 -10.37 11.02 15.62
C PHE A 116 -10.68 9.68 14.95
N TRP A 117 -11.50 8.83 15.60
CA TRP A 117 -11.78 7.48 15.10
C TRP A 117 -12.58 7.45 13.78
N SER A 118 -13.23 8.57 13.43
CA SER A 118 -13.87 8.79 12.14
C SER A 118 -12.88 9.02 11.00
N MET A 119 -11.59 9.18 11.31
CA MET A 119 -10.52 9.44 10.36
C MET A 119 -9.52 8.27 10.25
N ALA A 120 -8.87 8.18 9.10
CA ALA A 120 -7.77 7.25 8.85
C ALA A 120 -6.60 7.98 8.20
N TRP A 121 -5.40 7.39 8.31
CA TRP A 121 -4.18 7.97 7.78
C TRP A 121 -3.92 7.55 6.33
N TYR A 122 -3.37 8.46 5.54
CA TYR A 122 -2.81 8.20 4.22
C TYR A 122 -1.46 8.92 4.02
N VAL A 123 -0.71 8.51 3.01
CA VAL A 123 0.59 9.09 2.66
C VAL A 123 0.56 9.57 1.22
N PHE A 124 0.97 10.82 0.98
CA PHE A 124 1.11 11.41 -0.34
C PHE A 124 2.44 10.96 -0.96
N LEU A 125 2.38 10.16 -2.03
CA LEU A 125 3.59 9.65 -2.72
C LEU A 125 4.03 10.60 -3.84
N SER A 126 4.59 11.74 -3.45
CA SER A 126 5.21 12.72 -4.35
C SER A 126 6.71 12.88 -4.08
N GLY A 127 7.38 13.75 -4.86
CA GLY A 127 8.75 14.21 -4.58
C GLY A 127 8.93 14.80 -3.18
N ASN A 128 7.84 15.25 -2.53
CA ASN A 128 7.80 15.64 -1.12
C ASN A 128 6.75 14.81 -0.38
N ALA A 129 7.12 13.62 0.05
CA ALA A 129 6.21 12.74 0.77
C ALA A 129 5.76 13.33 2.10
N SER A 130 4.46 13.26 2.37
CA SER A 130 3.82 13.71 3.60
C SER A 130 2.70 12.76 4.00
N ASP A 131 2.36 12.74 5.28
CA ASP A 131 1.24 11.98 5.83
C ASP A 131 0.19 12.92 6.43
N SER A 132 -1.06 12.49 6.39
CA SER A 132 -2.19 13.23 6.96
C SER A 132 -3.34 12.27 7.25
N SER A 133 -4.28 12.69 8.08
CA SER A 133 -5.49 11.92 8.38
C SER A 133 -6.74 12.65 7.92
N VAL A 134 -7.71 11.91 7.41
CA VAL A 134 -8.98 12.46 6.91
C VAL A 134 -10.12 11.48 7.14
N VAL A 135 -11.36 11.96 6.99
CA VAL A 135 -12.58 11.15 7.14
C VAL A 135 -12.53 9.88 6.28
N LYS A 136 -12.99 8.76 6.85
CA LYS A 136 -12.91 7.43 6.22
C LYS A 136 -13.71 7.28 4.92
N THR A 137 -14.60 8.22 4.62
CA THR A 137 -15.37 8.29 3.37
C THR A 137 -14.64 9.05 2.26
N ALA A 138 -13.49 9.67 2.55
CA ALA A 138 -12.66 10.31 1.53
C ALA A 138 -12.08 9.28 0.55
N SER A 139 -11.57 9.76 -0.58
CA SER A 139 -11.02 8.90 -1.63
C SER A 139 -9.48 8.85 -1.54
N GLY A 140 -8.90 7.66 -1.66
CA GLY A 140 -7.46 7.45 -1.65
C GLY A 140 -7.07 6.16 -2.35
N TYR A 141 -5.84 6.10 -2.86
CA TYR A 141 -5.34 4.94 -3.59
C TYR A 141 -5.10 3.75 -2.66
N VAL A 142 -5.39 2.56 -3.18
CA VAL A 142 -5.19 1.29 -2.48
C VAL A 142 -3.94 0.62 -3.03
N TRP A 143 -2.94 0.43 -2.17
CA TRP A 143 -1.73 -0.29 -2.52
C TRP A 143 -1.50 -1.46 -1.55
N PRO A 144 -1.79 -2.71 -1.99
CA PRO A 144 -1.73 -3.85 -1.10
C PRO A 144 -0.30 -4.26 -0.69
N VAL A 145 -0.19 -4.71 0.55
CA VAL A 145 1.02 -5.31 1.14
C VAL A 145 0.64 -6.60 1.87
N ARG A 146 1.58 -7.54 1.96
CA ARG A 146 1.47 -8.73 2.82
C ARG A 146 2.78 -9.03 3.55
N GLY A 147 2.70 -9.94 4.52
CA GLY A 147 3.90 -10.46 5.17
C GLY A 147 4.77 -11.26 4.18
N GLY A 148 6.08 -11.29 4.45
CA GLY A 148 6.99 -12.25 3.85
C GLY A 148 6.89 -13.61 4.53
N GLN A 149 7.38 -14.64 3.83
CA GLN A 149 7.65 -15.96 4.42
C GLN A 149 8.94 -15.94 5.24
#